data_AF-A0A8B8NQ14-F1
#
_entry.id   AF-A0A8B8NQ14-F1
#
_cell.length_a   1.000
_cell.length_b   1.000
_cell.length_c   1.000
_cell.angle_alpha   90.00
_cell.angle_beta   90.00
_cell.angle_gamma   90.00
#
_symmetry.space_group_name_H-M   'P 1'
#
loop_
_entity.id
_entity.type
_entity.pdbx_description
1 polymer ?
#
loop_
_entity_poly.entity_id
_entity_poly.type
_entity_poly.pdbx_seq_one_letter_code
_entity_poly.pdbx_strand_id
1 'polypeptide(L)'
;MDLPNVQGYVVSMEQQVALFEVVQAVITLQPGHHASAEFFAKSLFFMSVGSNDIFDHHDYNETTVSQPELMAALQSNYTAQLTALYDLGAWKFGIVSVPPIGCCPYARLQNLKANRSGCFAELNNYARSFHSMISALLQNLSSQLQGMVYSLGDAYTMTSTLMDDHLAVGIDNIEEACCGRGTLNAEKPCFTNDIPNLCPNRSDHLFWDMFHLTEYVAQKAAITLFTGGPTFVALMNFSQLAWASA
;
A
#
# COMPACT_ATOMS: atom_id res chain seq x y z
N MET A 1 -3.66 -7.45 -18.28
CA MET A 1 -3.84 -7.24 -19.73
C MET A 1 -4.12 -5.77 -19.90
N ASP A 2 -3.27 -5.09 -20.66
CA ASP A 2 -3.14 -3.63 -20.68
C ASP A 2 -4.35 -2.92 -21.30
N LEU A 3 -4.85 -1.89 -20.63
CA LEU A 3 -5.71 -0.89 -21.27
C LEU A 3 -4.87 -0.11 -22.29
N PRO A 4 -5.29 -0.03 -23.55
CA PRO A 4 -4.49 0.62 -24.57
C PRO A 4 -4.47 2.13 -24.32
N ASN A 5 -3.26 2.65 -24.07
CA ASN A 5 -2.82 4.05 -24.16
C ASN A 5 -2.75 4.95 -22.91
N VAL A 6 -2.74 4.45 -21.67
CA VAL A 6 -2.47 5.35 -20.50
C VAL A 6 -1.59 4.76 -19.39
N GLN A 7 -1.43 3.45 -19.25
CA GLN A 7 -0.55 2.91 -18.20
C GLN A 7 0.91 2.88 -18.68
N GLY A 8 1.76 3.63 -18.00
CA GLY A 8 3.21 3.53 -18.16
C GLY A 8 3.72 2.13 -17.82
N TYR A 9 4.99 1.87 -18.12
CA TYR A 9 5.64 0.60 -17.75
C TYR A 9 5.59 0.39 -16.23
N VAL A 10 4.93 -0.67 -15.78
CA VAL A 10 4.86 -1.07 -14.37
C VAL A 10 5.90 -2.15 -14.10
N VAL A 11 6.76 -1.92 -13.10
CA VAL A 11 7.74 -2.91 -12.62
C VAL A 11 7.08 -3.74 -11.52
N SER A 12 6.86 -5.04 -11.77
CA SER A 12 6.25 -5.91 -10.77
C SER A 12 7.12 -6.05 -9.52
N MET A 13 6.53 -6.47 -8.41
CA MET A 13 7.28 -6.72 -7.17
C MET A 13 8.42 -7.73 -7.38
N GLU A 14 8.17 -8.81 -8.12
CA GLU A 14 9.17 -9.81 -8.49
C GLU A 14 10.33 -9.18 -9.27
N GLN A 15 10.03 -8.33 -10.25
CA GLN A 15 11.05 -7.61 -11.01
C GLN A 15 11.83 -6.62 -10.13
N GLN A 16 11.18 -5.93 -9.19
CA GLN A 16 11.85 -5.03 -8.24
C GLN A 16 12.83 -5.80 -7.34
N VAL A 17 12.45 -6.98 -6.86
CA VAL A 17 13.34 -7.84 -6.05
C VAL A 17 14.50 -8.39 -6.89
N ALA A 18 14.25 -8.84 -8.12
CA ALA A 18 15.32 -9.27 -9.03
C ALA A 18 16.29 -8.14 -9.38
N LEU A 19 15.79 -6.91 -9.58
CA LEU A 19 16.64 -5.73 -9.76
C LEU A 19 17.42 -5.40 -8.49
N PHE A 20 16.81 -5.58 -7.31
CA PHE A 20 17.49 -5.39 -6.04
C PHE A 20 18.64 -6.38 -5.85
N GLU A 21 18.53 -7.64 -6.27
CA GLU A 21 19.65 -8.60 -6.26
C GLU A 21 20.88 -8.07 -7.03
N VAL A 22 20.65 -7.45 -8.19
CA VAL A 22 21.75 -6.82 -8.96
C VAL A 22 22.36 -5.65 -8.18
N VAL A 23 21.53 -4.81 -7.57
CA VAL A 23 22.00 -3.68 -6.74
C VAL A 23 22.77 -4.19 -5.52
N GLN A 24 22.29 -5.24 -4.87
CA GLN A 24 22.92 -5.89 -3.72
C GLN A 24 24.32 -6.38 -4.08
N ALA A 25 24.47 -7.03 -5.24
CA ALA A 25 25.76 -7.49 -5.73
C ALA A 25 26.74 -6.34 -5.98
N VAL A 26 26.27 -5.25 -6.61
CA VAL A 26 27.08 -4.06 -6.88
C VAL A 26 27.54 -3.38 -5.58
N ILE A 27 26.64 -3.22 -4.62
CA ILE A 27 26.98 -2.66 -3.30
C ILE A 27 28.00 -3.54 -2.59
N THR A 28 27.94 -4.86 -2.78
CA THR A 28 28.88 -5.79 -2.14
C THR A 28 30.32 -5.68 -2.66
N LEU A 29 30.51 -5.22 -3.91
CA LEU A 29 31.83 -5.17 -4.56
C LEU A 29 32.80 -4.13 -3.99
N GLN A 30 32.33 -2.99 -3.47
CA GLN A 30 33.22 -1.90 -3.03
C GLN A 30 33.64 -1.94 -1.55
N PRO A 31 32.73 -2.18 -0.58
CA PRO A 31 33.03 -2.21 0.85
C PRO A 31 33.62 -3.56 1.31
N GLY A 32 33.45 -4.62 0.51
CA GLY A 32 33.70 -6.01 0.89
C GLY A 32 32.50 -6.66 1.59
N HIS A 33 32.51 -7.99 1.67
CA HIS A 33 31.36 -8.78 2.15
C HIS A 33 30.89 -8.43 3.56
N HIS A 34 31.80 -8.19 4.51
CA HIS A 34 31.44 -7.93 5.91
C HIS A 34 30.70 -6.60 6.09
N ALA A 35 31.26 -5.52 5.56
CA ALA A 35 30.65 -4.19 5.64
C ALA A 35 29.31 -4.14 4.90
N SER A 36 29.17 -4.89 3.81
CA SER A 36 27.93 -4.97 3.03
C SER A 36 26.85 -5.77 3.78
N ALA A 37 27.21 -6.88 4.42
CA ALA A 37 26.30 -7.63 5.27
C ALA A 37 25.77 -6.78 6.44
N GLU A 38 26.64 -6.00 7.09
CA GLU A 38 26.24 -5.06 8.15
C GLU A 38 25.32 -3.95 7.62
N PHE A 39 25.62 -3.42 6.43
CA PHE A 39 24.80 -2.40 5.77
C PHE A 39 23.36 -2.88 5.52
N PHE A 40 23.20 -4.07 4.92
CA PHE A 40 21.87 -4.61 4.64
C PHE A 40 21.11 -5.02 5.91
N ALA A 41 21.79 -5.64 6.88
CA ALA A 41 21.19 -6.00 8.17
C ALA A 41 20.69 -4.77 8.96
N LYS A 42 21.35 -3.61 8.80
CA LYS A 42 20.93 -2.35 9.43
C LYS A 42 19.84 -1.62 8.65
N SER A 43 19.66 -1.92 7.36
CA SER A 43 18.73 -1.23 6.47
C SER A 43 17.27 -1.61 6.74
N LEU A 44 16.37 -0.67 6.51
CA LEU A 44 14.92 -0.87 6.57
C LEU A 44 14.38 -1.11 5.16
N PHE A 45 13.67 -2.21 4.97
CA PHE A 45 12.99 -2.55 3.73
C PHE A 45 11.51 -2.22 3.88
N PHE A 46 11.06 -1.21 3.15
CA PHE A 46 9.70 -0.70 3.23
C PHE A 46 8.85 -1.20 2.05
N MET A 47 7.64 -1.69 2.33
CA MET A 47 6.78 -2.35 1.35
C MET A 47 5.33 -1.88 1.50
N SER A 48 4.72 -1.48 0.39
CA SER A 48 3.32 -1.06 0.31
C SER A 48 2.79 -1.44 -1.08
N VAL A 49 2.30 -2.66 -1.23
CA VAL A 49 1.86 -3.24 -2.51
C VAL A 49 0.66 -4.17 -2.31
N GLY A 50 -0.24 -4.27 -3.28
CA GLY A 50 -1.40 -5.18 -3.23
C GLY A 50 -2.74 -4.56 -3.63
N SER A 51 -2.89 -3.23 -3.57
CA SER A 51 -4.14 -2.56 -3.94
C SER A 51 -4.48 -2.74 -5.42
N ASN A 52 -3.47 -2.68 -6.30
CA ASN A 52 -3.66 -2.90 -7.73
C ASN A 52 -4.10 -4.33 -8.03
N ASP A 53 -3.55 -5.34 -7.36
CA ASP A 53 -3.97 -6.73 -7.55
C ASP A 53 -5.46 -6.92 -7.21
N ILE A 54 -5.96 -6.22 -6.18
CA ILE A 54 -7.38 -6.25 -5.80
C ILE A 54 -8.24 -5.48 -6.82
N PHE A 55 -7.81 -4.29 -7.26
CA PHE A 55 -8.52 -3.53 -8.29
C PHE A 55 -8.59 -4.30 -9.61
N ASP A 56 -7.47 -4.81 -10.09
CA ASP A 56 -7.38 -5.56 -11.35
C ASP A 56 -8.20 -6.85 -11.26
N HIS A 57 -8.16 -7.54 -10.12
CA HIS A 57 -9.03 -8.68 -9.90
C HIS A 57 -10.51 -8.28 -9.95
N HIS A 58 -10.92 -7.20 -9.28
CA HIS A 58 -12.32 -6.78 -9.32
C HIS A 58 -12.76 -6.33 -10.72
N ASP A 59 -11.92 -5.59 -11.44
CA ASP A 59 -12.28 -4.92 -12.69
C ASP A 59 -12.17 -5.85 -13.92
N TYR A 60 -11.30 -6.86 -13.89
CA TYR A 60 -11.03 -7.74 -15.03
C TYR A 60 -11.35 -9.22 -14.81
N ASN A 61 -11.73 -9.64 -13.60
CA ASN A 61 -12.03 -11.05 -13.38
C ASN A 61 -13.39 -11.42 -13.97
N GLU A 62 -13.35 -11.96 -15.18
CA GLU A 62 -14.41 -12.74 -15.79
C GLU A 62 -14.56 -14.08 -15.05
N THR A 63 -15.06 -14.02 -13.81
CA THR A 63 -15.74 -15.13 -13.08
C THR A 63 -14.95 -16.38 -12.66
N THR A 64 -13.61 -16.44 -12.75
CA THR A 64 -12.89 -17.71 -12.46
C THR A 64 -12.14 -17.78 -11.14
N VAL A 65 -11.64 -16.65 -10.61
CA VAL A 65 -10.86 -16.65 -9.36
C VAL A 65 -11.72 -16.11 -8.21
N SER A 66 -11.83 -16.85 -7.13
CA SER A 66 -12.54 -16.42 -5.92
C SER A 66 -11.65 -15.58 -5.00
N GLN A 67 -12.26 -14.83 -4.07
CA GLN A 67 -11.51 -14.06 -3.07
C GLN A 67 -10.49 -14.91 -2.28
N PRO A 68 -10.83 -16.11 -1.77
CA PRO A 68 -9.84 -16.97 -1.12
C PRO A 68 -8.67 -17.38 -2.03
N GLU A 69 -8.93 -17.65 -3.31
CA GLU A 69 -7.89 -18.01 -4.28
C GLU A 69 -6.96 -16.82 -4.56
N LEU A 70 -7.50 -15.60 -4.69
CA LEU A 70 -6.69 -14.38 -4.79
C LEU A 70 -5.83 -14.20 -3.55
N MET A 71 -6.40 -14.31 -2.35
CA MET A 71 -5.63 -14.17 -1.10
C MET A 71 -4.52 -15.22 -0.99
N ALA A 72 -4.77 -16.46 -1.41
CA ALA A 72 -3.77 -17.52 -1.45
C ALA A 72 -2.64 -17.21 -2.45
N ALA A 73 -2.97 -16.70 -3.63
CA ALA A 73 -1.98 -16.29 -4.63
C ALA A 73 -1.12 -15.13 -4.12
N LEU A 74 -1.73 -14.10 -3.53
CA LEU A 74 -1.02 -12.98 -2.92
C LEU A 74 -0.13 -13.44 -1.76
N GLN A 75 -0.64 -14.31 -0.90
CA GLN A 75 0.13 -14.90 0.20
C GLN A 75 1.36 -15.65 -0.32
N SER A 76 1.20 -16.46 -1.37
CA SER A 76 2.30 -17.21 -1.99
C SER A 76 3.35 -16.27 -2.57
N ASN A 77 2.92 -15.22 -3.29
CA ASN A 77 3.85 -14.26 -3.87
C ASN A 77 4.60 -13.48 -2.78
N TYR A 78 3.88 -12.96 -1.78
CA TYR A 78 4.50 -12.28 -0.63
C TYR A 78 5.51 -13.16 0.10
N THR A 79 5.18 -14.43 0.31
CA THR A 79 6.09 -15.40 0.94
C THR A 79 7.38 -15.50 0.15
N ALA A 80 7.29 -15.71 -1.16
CA ALA A 80 8.45 -15.84 -2.05
C ALA A 80 9.31 -14.57 -2.04
N GLN A 81 8.69 -13.39 -2.22
CA GLN A 81 9.45 -12.13 -2.32
C GLN A 81 10.08 -11.71 -0.99
N LEU A 82 9.40 -11.90 0.14
CA LEU A 82 9.99 -11.62 1.46
C LEU A 82 11.15 -12.58 1.78
N THR A 83 11.02 -13.85 1.41
CA THR A 83 12.09 -14.84 1.60
C THR A 83 13.29 -14.51 0.71
N ALA A 84 13.07 -14.14 -0.55
CA ALA A 84 14.15 -13.72 -1.45
C ALA A 84 14.88 -12.47 -0.93
N LEU A 85 14.14 -11.45 -0.45
CA LEU A 85 14.76 -10.28 0.18
C LEU A 85 15.56 -10.66 1.44
N TYR A 86 15.03 -11.56 2.26
CA TYR A 86 15.73 -12.05 3.45
C TYR A 86 17.04 -12.75 3.08
N ASP A 87 17.03 -13.61 2.06
CA ASP A 87 18.22 -14.30 1.55
C ASP A 87 19.26 -13.32 0.98
N LEU A 88 18.81 -12.15 0.49
CA LEU A 88 19.67 -11.04 0.05
C LEU A 88 20.18 -10.15 1.20
N GLY A 89 19.86 -10.49 2.45
CA GLY A 89 20.34 -9.81 3.65
C GLY A 89 19.40 -8.73 4.18
N ALA A 90 18.12 -8.75 3.83
CA ALA A 90 17.11 -7.89 4.46
C ALA A 90 16.57 -8.50 5.76
N TRP A 91 16.72 -7.79 6.88
CA TRP A 91 16.29 -8.29 8.20
C TRP A 91 15.13 -7.50 8.79
N LYS A 92 14.95 -6.24 8.38
CA LYS A 92 13.95 -5.32 8.93
C LYS A 92 12.92 -4.96 7.89
N PHE A 93 11.69 -5.42 8.08
CA PHE A 93 10.60 -5.19 7.13
C PHE A 93 9.52 -4.27 7.71
N GLY A 94 9.33 -3.11 7.10
CA GLY A 94 8.18 -2.24 7.36
C GLY A 94 7.13 -2.45 6.27
N ILE A 95 5.99 -3.05 6.61
CA ILE A 95 4.92 -3.33 5.66
C ILE A 95 3.75 -2.41 5.96
N VAL A 96 3.13 -1.83 4.93
CA VAL A 96 1.85 -1.10 5.04
C VAL A 96 0.77 -1.88 4.32
N SER A 97 -0.30 -2.26 5.03
CA SER A 97 -1.41 -3.01 4.46
C SER A 97 -2.25 -2.15 3.50
N VAL A 98 -3.21 -2.77 2.81
CA VAL A 98 -4.10 -2.05 1.88
C VAL A 98 -5.09 -1.16 2.65
N PRO A 99 -5.26 0.13 2.28
CA PRO A 99 -6.26 1.03 2.87
C PRO A 99 -7.70 0.63 2.49
N PRO A 100 -8.76 1.29 2.98
CA PRO A 100 -10.14 1.02 2.53
C PRO A 100 -10.36 1.52 1.10
N ILE A 101 -9.79 0.81 0.12
CA ILE A 101 -9.78 1.19 -1.30
C ILE A 101 -11.18 1.25 -1.92
N GLY A 102 -12.18 0.62 -1.31
CA GLY A 102 -13.59 0.77 -1.71
C GLY A 102 -14.14 2.18 -1.45
N CYS A 103 -13.45 2.99 -0.65
CA CYS A 103 -13.83 4.36 -0.33
C CYS A 103 -13.14 5.42 -1.21
N CYS A 104 -12.25 5.04 -2.12
CA CYS A 104 -11.67 6.03 -3.04
C CYS A 104 -12.72 6.56 -4.03
N PRO A 105 -12.52 7.75 -4.61
CA PRO A 105 -13.48 8.36 -5.53
C PRO A 105 -13.83 7.45 -6.72
N TYR A 106 -12.87 6.70 -7.27
CA TYR A 106 -13.11 5.71 -8.32
C TYR A 106 -14.12 4.64 -7.86
N ALA A 107 -13.86 3.97 -6.73
CA ALA A 107 -14.72 2.90 -6.23
C ALA A 107 -16.13 3.41 -5.88
N ARG A 108 -16.24 4.63 -5.33
CA ARG A 108 -17.52 5.30 -5.07
C ARG A 108 -18.28 5.56 -6.37
N LEU A 109 -17.61 6.04 -7.41
CA LEU A 109 -18.23 6.24 -8.72
C LEU A 109 -18.74 4.92 -9.32
N GLN A 110 -17.98 3.83 -9.21
CA GLN A 110 -18.42 2.51 -9.68
C GLN A 110 -19.64 2.02 -8.89
N ASN A 111 -19.67 2.25 -7.58
CA ASN A 111 -20.82 1.93 -6.75
C ASN A 111 -22.08 2.75 -7.12
N LEU A 112 -21.90 4.05 -7.42
CA LEU A 112 -22.94 4.94 -7.94
C LEU A 112 -23.51 4.48 -9.28
N LYS A 113 -22.67 4.05 -10.21
CA LYS A 113 -23.11 3.48 -11.51
C LYS A 113 -23.95 2.21 -11.34
N ALA A 114 -23.76 1.49 -10.24
CA ALA A 114 -24.58 0.34 -9.84
C ALA A 114 -25.84 0.74 -9.03
N ASN A 115 -26.23 2.01 -9.04
CA ASN A 115 -27.37 2.57 -8.27
C ASN A 115 -27.25 2.37 -6.74
N ARG A 116 -26.03 2.35 -6.21
CA ARG A 116 -25.72 2.27 -4.76
C ARG A 116 -24.94 3.52 -4.32
N SER A 117 -24.91 3.81 -3.03
CA SER A 117 -24.19 4.98 -2.49
C SER A 117 -23.03 4.58 -1.56
N GLY A 118 -22.13 5.52 -1.31
CA GLY A 118 -21.01 5.34 -0.38
C GLY A 118 -19.90 4.42 -0.92
N CYS A 119 -19.05 3.95 -0.01
CA CYS A 119 -17.94 3.07 -0.35
C CYS A 119 -18.41 1.74 -0.95
N PHE A 120 -17.63 1.19 -1.87
CA PHE A 120 -17.84 -0.14 -2.42
C PHE A 120 -17.42 -1.20 -1.39
N ALA A 121 -18.40 -1.82 -0.74
CA ALA A 121 -18.19 -2.75 0.38
C ALA A 121 -17.31 -3.98 0.02
N GLU A 122 -17.43 -4.49 -1.20
CA GLU A 122 -16.66 -5.65 -1.68
C GLU A 122 -15.15 -5.38 -1.68
N LEU A 123 -14.70 -4.26 -2.26
CA LEU A 123 -13.28 -3.88 -2.25
C LEU A 123 -12.73 -3.69 -0.83
N ASN A 124 -13.56 -3.19 0.10
CA ASN A 124 -13.19 -3.10 1.52
C ASN A 124 -13.13 -4.47 2.20
N ASN A 125 -13.93 -5.46 1.77
CA ASN A 125 -13.79 -6.84 2.23
C ASN A 125 -12.45 -7.44 1.78
N TYR A 126 -12.04 -7.21 0.53
CA TYR A 126 -10.72 -7.62 0.04
C TYR A 126 -9.59 -6.99 0.85
N ALA A 127 -9.65 -5.67 1.12
CA ALA A 127 -8.63 -4.98 1.91
C ALA A 127 -8.50 -5.55 3.34
N ARG A 128 -9.63 -5.86 4.00
CA ARG A 128 -9.62 -6.52 5.33
C ARG A 128 -9.08 -7.94 5.28
N SER A 129 -9.45 -8.71 4.27
CA SER A 129 -8.90 -10.06 4.07
C SER A 129 -7.39 -10.02 3.81
N PHE A 130 -6.92 -9.04 3.03
CA PHE A 130 -5.50 -8.81 2.80
C PHE A 130 -4.77 -8.52 4.11
N HIS A 131 -5.32 -7.62 4.96
CA HIS A 131 -4.72 -7.32 6.27
C HIS A 131 -4.59 -8.57 7.16
N SER A 132 -5.65 -9.36 7.28
CA SER A 132 -5.62 -10.61 8.04
C SER A 132 -4.61 -11.61 7.49
N MET A 133 -4.54 -11.74 6.16
CA MET A 133 -3.59 -12.62 5.47
C MET A 133 -2.14 -12.18 5.72
N ILE A 134 -1.81 -10.91 5.49
CA ILE A 134 -0.43 -10.42 5.62
C ILE A 134 0.04 -10.45 7.08
N SER A 135 -0.85 -10.18 8.04
CA SER A 135 -0.54 -10.31 9.47
C SER A 135 -0.15 -11.75 9.83
N ALA A 136 -0.94 -12.73 9.39
CA ALA A 136 -0.66 -14.15 9.66
C ALA A 136 0.62 -14.62 8.95
N LEU A 137 0.85 -14.17 7.71
CA LEU A 137 2.06 -14.47 6.94
C LEU A 137 3.31 -13.95 7.64
N LEU A 138 3.32 -12.69 8.07
CA LEU A 138 4.48 -12.08 8.72
C LEU A 138 4.79 -12.74 10.06
N GLN A 139 3.76 -13.07 10.85
CA GLN A 139 3.94 -13.84 12.07
C GLN A 139 4.59 -15.20 11.78
N ASN A 140 4.12 -15.91 10.76
CA ASN A 140 4.68 -17.21 10.38
C ASN A 140 6.15 -17.08 9.91
N LEU A 141 6.44 -16.17 8.97
CA LEU A 141 7.79 -15.95 8.48
C LEU A 141 8.76 -15.58 9.59
N SER A 142 8.37 -14.68 10.51
CA SER A 142 9.24 -14.30 11.63
C SER A 142 9.57 -15.47 12.58
N SER A 143 8.73 -16.50 12.63
CA SER A 143 9.00 -17.72 13.42
C SER A 143 9.93 -18.71 12.70
N GLN A 144 10.05 -18.61 11.38
CA GLN A 144 10.85 -19.50 10.54
C GLN A 144 12.21 -18.88 10.16
N LEU A 145 12.25 -17.56 9.97
CA LEU A 145 13.41 -16.80 9.52
C LEU A 145 14.07 -16.12 10.71
N GLN A 146 15.11 -16.75 11.24
CA GLN A 146 15.81 -16.29 12.45
C GLN A 146 16.34 -14.85 12.30
N GLY A 147 15.95 -13.97 13.22
CA GLY A 147 16.38 -12.57 13.24
C GLY A 147 15.59 -11.64 12.29
N MET A 148 14.66 -12.18 11.50
CA MET A 148 13.69 -11.34 10.79
C MET A 148 12.84 -10.57 11.81
N VAL A 149 12.84 -9.25 11.71
CA VAL A 149 11.99 -8.35 12.47
C VAL A 149 11.10 -7.55 11.53
N TYR A 150 9.87 -7.31 11.95
CA TYR A 150 8.91 -6.58 11.12
C TYR A 150 8.05 -5.62 11.93
N SER A 151 7.41 -4.71 11.21
CA SER A 151 6.30 -3.89 11.67
C SER A 151 5.24 -3.86 10.57
N LEU A 152 3.98 -4.01 10.96
CA LEU A 152 2.85 -3.96 10.04
C LEU A 152 1.99 -2.74 10.34
N GLY A 153 2.00 -1.76 9.44
CA GLY A 153 1.12 -0.61 9.44
C GLY A 153 -0.27 -0.97 8.93
N ASP A 154 -1.29 -0.79 9.77
CA ASP A 154 -2.69 -1.02 9.46
C ASP A 154 -3.28 0.21 8.76
N ALA A 155 -3.07 0.29 7.44
CA ALA A 155 -3.61 1.38 6.65
C ALA A 155 -5.15 1.36 6.57
N TYR A 156 -5.77 0.18 6.75
CA TYR A 156 -7.22 0.06 6.72
C TYR A 156 -7.82 0.80 7.90
N THR A 157 -7.44 0.41 9.12
CA THR A 157 -7.95 1.01 10.36
C THR A 157 -7.53 2.47 10.46
N MET A 158 -6.28 2.82 10.11
CA MET A 158 -5.82 4.22 10.13
C MET A 158 -6.65 5.14 9.26
N THR A 159 -6.92 4.74 8.01
CA THR A 159 -7.70 5.57 7.08
C THR A 159 -9.17 5.59 7.48
N SER A 160 -9.74 4.47 7.95
CA SER A 160 -11.11 4.43 8.45
C SER A 160 -11.32 5.32 9.66
N THR A 161 -10.42 5.30 10.66
CA THR A 161 -10.51 6.20 11.82
C THR A 161 -10.39 7.66 11.41
N LEU A 162 -9.52 7.98 10.43
CA LEU A 162 -9.44 9.34 9.88
C LEU A 162 -10.77 9.75 9.23
N MET A 163 -11.40 8.88 8.44
CA MET A 163 -12.68 9.19 7.80
C MET A 163 -13.81 9.37 8.83
N ASP A 164 -13.79 8.64 9.94
CA ASP A 164 -14.80 8.74 11.00
C ASP A 164 -14.72 10.08 11.77
N ASP A 165 -13.53 10.66 11.92
CA ASP A 165 -13.29 11.94 12.62
C ASP A 165 -12.47 12.93 11.77
N HIS A 166 -12.85 13.06 10.49
CA HIS A 166 -12.07 13.80 9.50
C HIS A 166 -11.95 15.30 9.81
N LEU A 167 -12.98 15.89 10.42
CA LEU A 167 -12.99 17.30 10.81
C LEU A 167 -11.97 17.60 11.93
N ALA A 168 -11.74 16.66 12.85
CA ALA A 168 -10.76 16.85 13.92
C ALA A 168 -9.32 16.97 13.40
N VAL A 169 -9.04 16.45 12.20
CA VAL A 169 -7.73 16.52 11.54
C VAL A 169 -7.68 17.56 10.40
N GLY A 170 -8.72 18.37 10.26
CA GLY A 170 -8.80 19.46 9.28
C GLY A 170 -9.05 19.00 7.84
N ILE A 171 -9.66 17.82 7.65
CA ILE A 171 -10.12 17.33 6.36
C ILE A 171 -11.61 17.60 6.25
N ASP A 172 -12.05 18.31 5.21
CA ASP A 172 -13.46 18.62 4.98
C ASP A 172 -14.10 17.63 4.00
N ASN A 173 -13.37 17.24 2.95
CA ASN A 173 -13.87 16.37 1.89
C ASN A 173 -13.18 15.00 1.89
N ILE A 174 -13.94 13.96 2.19
CA ILE A 174 -13.48 12.56 2.23
C ILE A 174 -14.02 11.71 1.07
N GLU A 175 -14.79 12.29 0.15
CA GLU A 175 -15.48 11.55 -0.91
C GLU A 175 -15.02 11.91 -2.32
N GLU A 176 -14.82 13.20 -2.60
CA GLU A 176 -14.42 13.68 -3.92
C GLU A 176 -12.89 13.83 -4.03
N ALA A 177 -12.36 13.64 -5.23
CA ALA A 177 -10.96 13.94 -5.50
C ALA A 177 -10.75 15.45 -5.62
N CYS A 178 -9.61 15.94 -5.11
CA CYS A 178 -9.19 17.32 -5.34
C CYS A 178 -8.97 17.63 -6.82
N CYS A 179 -8.44 16.67 -7.59
CA CYS A 179 -8.13 16.83 -9.00
C CYS A 179 -8.73 15.72 -9.87
N GLY A 180 -9.44 16.09 -10.93
CA GLY A 180 -10.03 15.16 -11.89
C GLY A 180 -11.19 15.78 -12.65
N ARG A 181 -12.14 15.00 -13.13
CA ARG A 181 -13.38 15.53 -13.76
C ARG A 181 -14.60 14.66 -13.50
N GLY A 182 -15.77 15.27 -13.69
CA GLY A 182 -17.06 14.60 -13.61
C GLY A 182 -17.49 14.36 -12.18
N THR A 183 -18.38 13.39 -12.00
CA THR A 183 -18.91 13.00 -10.68
C THR A 183 -17.77 12.58 -9.76
N LEU A 184 -17.71 13.14 -8.54
CA LEU A 184 -16.64 12.94 -7.54
C LEU A 184 -15.22 13.31 -8.04
N ASN A 185 -15.09 14.04 -9.15
CA ASN A 185 -13.85 14.21 -9.91
C ASN A 185 -13.20 12.86 -10.32
N ALA A 186 -14.01 11.81 -10.53
CA ALA A 186 -13.55 10.43 -10.73
C ALA A 186 -13.86 9.81 -12.11
N GLU A 187 -14.39 10.59 -13.06
CA GLU A 187 -14.70 10.08 -14.41
C GLU A 187 -13.50 10.18 -15.38
N LYS A 188 -12.57 11.10 -15.11
CA LYS A 188 -11.35 11.28 -15.89
C LYS A 188 -10.15 11.55 -14.96
N PRO A 189 -8.95 11.04 -15.31
CA PRO A 189 -7.73 11.32 -14.55
C PRO A 189 -7.40 12.82 -14.43
N CYS A 190 -6.58 13.15 -13.44
CA CYS A 190 -6.00 14.48 -13.24
C CYS A 190 -4.90 14.77 -14.28
N PHE A 191 -5.28 14.93 -15.56
CA PHE A 191 -4.35 15.27 -16.65
C PHE A 191 -4.49 16.73 -17.06
N THR A 192 -3.37 17.45 -17.10
CA THR A 192 -3.32 18.87 -17.50
C THR A 192 -3.89 19.10 -18.90
N ASN A 193 -3.72 18.15 -19.82
CA ASN A 193 -4.24 18.20 -21.18
C ASN A 193 -5.78 18.16 -21.24
N ASP A 194 -6.45 17.62 -20.22
CA ASP A 194 -7.90 17.49 -20.15
C ASP A 194 -8.57 18.61 -19.32
N ILE A 195 -7.79 19.61 -18.89
CA ILE A 195 -8.22 20.77 -18.08
C ILE A 195 -9.05 20.29 -16.87
N PRO A 196 -8.41 19.64 -15.88
CA PRO A 196 -9.15 19.01 -14.79
C PRO A 196 -9.75 20.08 -13.87
N ASN A 197 -10.83 19.72 -13.18
CA ASN A 197 -11.23 20.43 -11.98
C ASN A 197 -10.11 20.30 -10.96
N LEU A 198 -9.82 21.38 -10.24
CA LEU A 198 -8.78 21.41 -9.22
C LEU A 198 -9.31 22.16 -8.00
N CYS A 199 -9.23 21.51 -6.85
CA CYS A 199 -9.68 22.09 -5.60
C CYS A 199 -8.81 23.30 -5.19
N PRO A 200 -9.39 24.31 -4.51
CA PRO A 200 -8.65 25.50 -4.09
C PRO A 200 -7.64 25.20 -2.99
N ASN A 201 -7.92 24.23 -2.12
CA ASN A 201 -7.09 23.85 -1.00
C ASN A 201 -6.90 22.33 -1.00
N ARG A 202 -5.65 21.85 -1.05
CA ARG A 202 -5.36 20.39 -1.10
C ARG A 202 -5.37 19.74 0.27
N SER A 203 -5.21 20.53 1.33
CA SER A 203 -5.08 20.03 2.69
C SER A 203 -6.42 19.72 3.34
N ASP A 204 -7.54 20.13 2.74
CA ASP A 204 -8.90 19.80 3.20
C ASP A 204 -9.52 18.60 2.47
N HIS A 205 -8.82 18.01 1.48
CA HIS A 205 -9.25 16.81 0.77
C HIS A 205 -8.47 15.58 1.25
N LEU A 206 -9.19 14.47 1.42
CA LEU A 206 -8.58 13.17 1.65
C LEU A 206 -7.84 12.67 0.41
N PHE A 207 -8.47 12.81 -0.77
CA PHE A 207 -7.98 12.27 -2.02
C PHE A 207 -7.45 13.37 -2.96
N TRP A 208 -6.26 13.14 -3.50
CA TRP A 208 -5.68 13.99 -4.54
C TRP A 208 -6.36 13.73 -5.88
N ASP A 209 -6.45 12.46 -6.29
CA ASP A 209 -7.07 12.01 -7.53
C ASP A 209 -8.07 10.88 -7.24
N MET A 210 -8.43 10.10 -8.27
CA MET A 210 -9.44 9.05 -8.18
C MET A 210 -9.07 7.90 -7.23
N PHE A 211 -7.81 7.80 -6.81
CA PHE A 211 -7.28 6.68 -6.02
C PHE A 211 -6.42 7.14 -4.83
N HIS A 212 -5.55 8.13 -5.05
CA HIS A 212 -4.45 8.45 -4.17
C HIS A 212 -4.80 9.52 -3.14
N LEU A 213 -4.20 9.42 -1.96
CA LEU A 213 -4.32 10.42 -0.89
C LEU A 213 -3.64 11.72 -1.28
N THR A 214 -4.06 12.83 -0.68
CA THR A 214 -3.31 14.10 -0.77
C THR A 214 -1.98 14.01 -0.02
N GLU A 215 -1.02 14.86 -0.39
CA GLU A 215 0.27 14.96 0.29
C GLU A 215 0.08 15.19 1.80
N TYR A 216 -0.87 16.03 2.19
CA TYR A 216 -1.16 16.33 3.58
C TYR A 216 -1.54 15.06 4.37
N VAL A 217 -2.46 14.24 3.82
CA VAL A 217 -2.86 12.99 4.47
C VAL A 217 -1.73 11.96 4.43
N ALA A 218 -1.03 11.83 3.32
CA ALA A 218 0.11 10.91 3.19
C ALA A 218 1.22 11.24 4.21
N GLN A 219 1.50 12.53 4.45
CA GLN A 219 2.46 12.97 5.46
C GLN A 219 2.01 12.61 6.88
N LYS A 220 0.73 12.84 7.21
CA LYS A 220 0.16 12.45 8.52
C LYS A 220 0.23 10.94 8.74
N ALA A 221 -0.11 10.15 7.73
CA ALA A 221 0.02 8.70 7.74
C ALA A 221 1.47 8.27 8.00
N ALA A 222 2.43 8.83 7.26
CA ALA A 222 3.84 8.52 7.43
C ALA A 222 4.35 8.81 8.85
N ILE A 223 4.02 9.99 9.41
CA ILE A 223 4.41 10.36 10.79
C ILE A 223 3.79 9.39 11.81
N THR A 224 2.51 9.05 11.61
CA THR A 224 1.75 8.15 12.50
C THR A 224 2.36 6.76 12.51
N LEU A 225 2.69 6.19 11.36
CA LEU A 225 3.32 4.86 11.27
C LEU A 225 4.78 4.87 11.74
N PHE A 226 5.50 5.99 11.55
CA PHE A 226 6.90 6.09 11.92
C PHE A 226 7.11 6.30 13.42
N THR A 227 6.34 7.18 14.06
CA THR A 227 6.56 7.60 15.46
C THR A 227 5.38 7.32 16.39
N GLY A 228 4.23 6.91 15.86
CA GLY A 228 3.00 6.76 16.63
C GLY A 228 3.01 5.59 17.61
N GLY A 229 1.92 5.52 18.37
CA GLY A 229 1.63 4.41 19.29
C GLY A 229 1.12 3.15 18.57
N PRO A 230 0.79 2.09 19.32
CA PRO A 230 0.47 0.77 18.78
C PRO A 230 -0.89 0.67 18.09
N THR A 231 -1.64 1.78 17.98
CA THR A 231 -3.00 1.79 17.44
C THR A 231 -3.06 1.38 15.97
N PHE A 232 -2.08 1.81 15.16
CA PHE A 232 -2.07 1.59 13.70
C PHE A 232 -0.82 0.84 13.22
N VAL A 233 -0.03 0.31 14.15
CA VAL A 233 1.17 -0.48 13.85
C VAL A 233 1.23 -1.67 14.78
N ALA A 234 1.47 -2.86 14.23
CA ALA A 234 1.69 -4.06 15.00
C ALA A 234 3.18 -4.24 15.34
N LEU A 235 3.46 -4.83 16.52
CA LEU A 235 4.77 -5.04 17.14
C LEU A 235 5.47 -3.76 17.62
N MET A 236 5.73 -2.82 16.71
CA MET A 236 6.45 -1.57 16.99
C MET A 236 6.22 -0.57 15.86
N ASN A 237 6.48 0.72 16.09
CA ASN A 237 6.46 1.70 15.00
C ASN A 237 7.72 1.62 14.12
N PHE A 238 7.72 2.24 12.94
CA PHE A 238 8.85 2.10 12.01
C PHE A 238 10.15 2.74 12.51
N SER A 239 10.08 3.75 13.40
CA SER A 239 11.28 4.29 14.03
C SER A 239 11.93 3.26 14.96
N GLN A 240 11.14 2.55 15.78
CA GLN A 240 11.62 1.48 16.65
C GLN A 240 12.17 0.31 15.82
N LEU A 241 11.50 -0.05 14.73
CA LEU A 241 11.97 -1.08 13.81
C LEU A 241 13.34 -0.74 13.20
N ALA A 242 13.57 0.51 12.81
CA ALA A 242 14.85 0.95 12.27
C ALA A 242 16.02 0.72 13.27
N TRP A 243 15.74 0.82 14.58
CA TRP A 243 16.70 0.58 15.66
C TRP A 243 16.65 -0.84 16.24
N ALA A 244 15.77 -1.71 15.75
CA ALA A 244 15.73 -3.10 16.18
C ALA A 244 17.08 -3.78 15.88
N SER A 245 17.53 -4.60 16.81
CA SER A 245 18.68 -5.48 16.60
C SER A 245 18.19 -6.78 16.00
N ALA A 246 18.94 -7.30 15.02
CA ALA A 246 18.77 -8.66 14.52
C ALA A 246 19.24 -9.69 15.55
#